data_AF-A0AAD8MVW2-F1
#
_entry.id   AF-A0AAD8MVW2-F1
#
_cell.length_a   1.000
_cell.length_b   1.000
_cell.length_c   1.000
_cell.angle_alpha   90.00
_cell.angle_beta   90.00
_cell.angle_gamma   90.00
#
_symmetry.space_group_name_H-M   'P 1'
#
loop_
_entity.id
_entity.type
_entity.pdbx_description
1 polymer ?
#
loop_
_entity_poly.entity_id
_entity_poly.type
_entity_poly.pdbx_seq_one_letter_code
_entity_poly.pdbx_strand_id
1 'polypeptide(L)'
;MLKAIVQGNDKLIGQAAARIRFMKEILEGEVLEAACNGDEEVLQLLRLHLMNEGWWNKVVNVDLRKSGNSNSNQKPILKPVRLHKPNNIPVSGLLTKEEEKNLLGNFILNKRELVHPNVIKMVQADENEGIRMTLNQIHYGTLRTSRQTKEIKKGRMGCRQEEGHPKGSREKGKPRKGYDNVKFKKSFADILKDNKHPGQTQQKIASRFSESAHNSTDTLFFSDFEEGAKVVNIWKVLKRIGRVRDIILPRKKDRYNKRFGFIKPMVMSCAKSFMRLSNKISIGGNKIRIQWAKKYADKKERGVQLKNLRRIAPTILHRVIILVWRGKTTAANNGWE
;
A
#
# COMPACT_ATOMS: atom_id res chain seq x y z
N MET A 1 -24.35 6.75 -3.22
CA MET A 1 -25.03 6.86 -4.53
C MET A 1 -26.53 6.85 -4.33
N LEU A 2 -27.11 5.77 -3.80
CA LEU A 2 -28.54 5.67 -3.44
C LEU A 2 -29.06 6.88 -2.64
N LYS A 3 -28.40 7.27 -1.55
CA LYS A 3 -28.76 8.48 -0.77
C LYS A 3 -28.77 9.78 -1.59
N ALA A 4 -27.90 9.91 -2.59
CA ALA A 4 -27.82 11.10 -3.43
C ALA A 4 -28.88 11.08 -4.55
N ILE A 5 -29.28 9.89 -5.03
CA ILE A 5 -30.41 9.73 -5.95
C ILE A 5 -31.72 10.08 -5.23
N VAL A 6 -31.91 9.60 -4.00
CA VAL A 6 -33.07 9.95 -3.16
C VAL A 6 -33.14 11.46 -2.88
N GLN A 7 -32.01 12.16 -2.90
CA GLN A 7 -31.92 13.61 -2.77
C GLN A 7 -32.12 14.37 -4.11
N GLY A 8 -32.57 13.69 -5.17
CA GLY A 8 -32.89 14.30 -6.47
C GLY A 8 -31.68 14.56 -7.38
N ASN A 9 -30.54 13.89 -7.16
CA ASN A 9 -29.38 14.04 -8.04
C ASN A 9 -29.41 13.06 -9.22
N ASP A 10 -30.19 13.41 -10.24
CA ASP A 10 -30.46 12.56 -11.41
C ASP A 10 -29.22 12.26 -12.26
N LYS A 11 -28.17 13.09 -12.17
CA LYS A 11 -26.90 12.86 -12.87
C LYS A 11 -26.23 11.55 -12.46
N LEU A 12 -26.51 11.08 -11.24
CA LEU A 12 -25.97 9.82 -10.74
C LEU A 12 -26.73 8.59 -11.24
N ILE A 13 -27.96 8.76 -11.73
CA ILE A 13 -28.77 7.66 -12.28
C ILE A 13 -28.10 7.12 -13.55
N GLY A 14 -27.66 8.01 -14.44
CA GLY A 14 -26.90 7.61 -15.62
C GLY A 14 -25.63 6.84 -15.25
N GLN A 15 -24.89 7.31 -14.24
CA GLN A 15 -23.67 6.65 -13.78
C GLN A 15 -23.95 5.26 -13.19
N ALA A 16 -25.00 5.14 -12.39
CA ALA A 16 -25.43 3.87 -11.83
C ALA A 16 -25.83 2.90 -12.94
N ALA A 17 -26.64 3.34 -13.91
CA ALA A 17 -27.07 2.53 -15.04
C ALA A 17 -25.89 2.04 -15.90
N ALA A 18 -24.92 2.91 -16.19
CA ALA A 18 -23.73 2.53 -16.96
C ALA A 18 -22.87 1.49 -16.22
N ARG A 19 -22.75 1.61 -14.88
CA ARG A 19 -22.05 0.64 -14.05
C ARG A 19 -22.76 -0.71 -14.00
N ILE A 20 -24.10 -0.71 -13.88
CA ILE A 20 -24.92 -1.93 -13.90
C ILE A 20 -24.80 -2.62 -15.26
N ARG A 21 -24.88 -1.87 -16.38
CA ARG A 21 -24.68 -2.44 -17.72
C ARG A 21 -23.30 -3.08 -17.87
N PHE A 22 -22.25 -2.37 -17.45
CA PHE A 22 -20.89 -2.92 -17.49
C PHE A 22 -20.80 -4.19 -16.64
N MET A 23 -21.33 -4.19 -15.41
CA MET A 23 -21.33 -5.37 -14.53
C MET A 23 -22.14 -6.54 -15.09
N LYS A 24 -23.21 -6.28 -15.84
CA LYS A 24 -24.04 -7.30 -16.51
C LYS A 24 -23.29 -8.07 -17.60
N GLU A 25 -22.22 -7.51 -18.18
CA GLU A 25 -21.37 -8.22 -19.15
C GLU A 25 -20.41 -9.22 -18.47
N ILE A 26 -20.25 -9.11 -17.15
CA ILE A 26 -19.15 -9.73 -16.39
C ILE A 26 -19.66 -10.76 -15.42
N LEU A 27 -20.81 -10.47 -14.82
CA LEU A 27 -21.40 -11.22 -13.72
C LEU A 27 -22.65 -11.94 -14.22
N GLU A 28 -22.99 -13.03 -13.53
CA GLU A 28 -24.25 -13.71 -13.73
C GLU A 28 -25.43 -12.84 -13.26
N GLY A 29 -26.57 -12.96 -13.96
CA GLY A 29 -27.75 -12.13 -13.74
C GLY A 29 -28.27 -12.18 -12.31
N GLU A 30 -28.30 -13.38 -11.71
CA GLU A 30 -28.84 -13.61 -10.36
C GLU A 30 -28.05 -12.86 -9.27
N VAL A 31 -26.72 -12.90 -9.33
CA VAL A 31 -25.84 -12.20 -8.36
C VAL A 31 -26.01 -10.69 -8.48
N LEU A 32 -26.13 -10.19 -9.71
CA LEU A 32 -26.33 -8.76 -9.95
C LEU A 32 -27.72 -8.30 -9.48
N GLU A 33 -28.75 -9.13 -9.66
CA GLU A 33 -30.12 -8.86 -9.20
C GLU A 33 -30.21 -8.83 -7.68
N ALA A 34 -29.63 -9.82 -6.97
CA ALA A 34 -29.55 -9.80 -5.52
C ALA A 34 -28.78 -8.58 -4.98
N ALA A 35 -27.70 -8.17 -5.66
CA ALA A 35 -26.97 -6.94 -5.34
C ALA A 35 -27.82 -5.67 -5.57
N CYS A 36 -28.67 -5.65 -6.61
CA CYS A 36 -29.57 -4.53 -6.89
C CYS A 36 -30.72 -4.44 -5.89
N ASN A 37 -31.16 -5.58 -5.34
CA ASN A 37 -32.14 -5.66 -4.25
C ASN A 37 -31.56 -5.18 -2.90
N GLY A 38 -30.25 -4.93 -2.84
CA GLY A 38 -29.60 -4.35 -1.66
C GLY A 38 -29.13 -5.38 -0.64
N ASP A 39 -28.99 -6.65 -1.03
CA ASP A 39 -28.40 -7.67 -0.17
C ASP A 39 -26.94 -7.31 0.17
N GLU A 40 -26.69 -7.03 1.45
CA GLU A 40 -25.40 -6.53 1.92
C GLU A 40 -24.28 -7.58 1.78
N GLU A 41 -24.60 -8.87 1.94
CA GLU A 41 -23.62 -9.95 1.82
C GLU A 41 -23.18 -10.11 0.36
N VAL A 42 -24.13 -10.09 -0.57
CA VAL A 42 -23.87 -10.15 -2.00
C VAL A 42 -23.07 -8.93 -2.45
N LEU A 43 -23.38 -7.73 -1.94
CA LEU A 43 -22.62 -6.51 -2.25
C LEU A 43 -21.17 -6.59 -1.75
N GLN A 44 -20.92 -7.17 -0.57
CA GLN A 44 -19.56 -7.37 -0.05
C GLN A 44 -18.77 -8.40 -0.86
N LEU A 45 -19.40 -9.54 -1.18
CA LEU A 45 -18.81 -10.59 -2.01
C LEU A 45 -18.49 -10.05 -3.40
N LEU A 46 -19.43 -9.35 -4.02
CA LEU A 46 -19.27 -8.72 -5.32
C LEU A 46 -18.10 -7.74 -5.31
N ARG A 47 -18.00 -6.90 -4.27
CA ARG A 47 -16.87 -5.97 -4.13
C ARG A 47 -15.53 -6.69 -4.03
N LEU A 48 -15.44 -7.75 -3.22
CA LEU A 48 -14.22 -8.55 -3.07
C LEU A 48 -13.83 -9.19 -4.40
N HIS A 49 -14.79 -9.80 -5.09
CA HIS A 49 -14.59 -10.43 -6.38
C HIS A 49 -14.06 -9.42 -7.42
N LEU A 50 -14.72 -8.27 -7.58
CA LEU A 50 -14.29 -7.20 -8.47
C LEU A 50 -12.89 -6.65 -8.12
N MET A 51 -12.52 -6.64 -6.83
CA MET A 51 -11.18 -6.22 -6.39
C MET A 51 -10.12 -7.26 -6.74
N ASN A 52 -10.40 -8.55 -6.50
CA ASN A 52 -9.47 -9.65 -6.77
C ASN A 52 -9.17 -9.78 -8.27
N GLU A 53 -10.21 -9.65 -9.09
CA GLU A 53 -10.07 -9.72 -10.54
C GLU A 53 -9.51 -8.41 -11.14
N GLY A 54 -9.46 -7.32 -10.35
CA GLY A 54 -8.98 -6.01 -10.79
C GLY A 54 -9.99 -5.19 -11.62
N TRP A 55 -11.27 -5.58 -11.64
CA TRP A 55 -12.34 -4.92 -12.39
C TRP A 55 -12.91 -3.73 -11.62
N TRP A 56 -12.71 -3.67 -10.30
CA TRP A 56 -13.22 -2.61 -9.44
C TRP A 56 -12.91 -1.20 -9.97
N ASN A 57 -11.65 -0.96 -10.38
CA ASN A 57 -11.26 0.34 -10.92
C ASN A 57 -11.94 0.66 -12.26
N LYS A 58 -12.24 -0.36 -13.08
CA LYS A 58 -12.96 -0.20 -14.34
C LYS A 58 -14.42 0.18 -14.07
N VAL A 59 -15.09 -0.52 -13.15
CA VAL A 59 -16.48 -0.24 -12.73
C VAL A 59 -16.60 1.17 -12.14
N VAL A 60 -15.68 1.56 -11.25
CA VAL A 60 -15.72 2.88 -10.61
C VAL A 60 -15.51 4.01 -11.62
N ASN A 61 -14.62 3.81 -12.59
CA ASN A 61 -14.25 4.80 -13.60
C ASN A 61 -15.01 4.62 -14.93
N VAL A 62 -16.18 3.97 -14.94
CA VAL A 62 -17.02 3.94 -16.14
C VAL A 62 -17.39 5.37 -16.53
N ASP A 63 -16.78 5.85 -17.61
CA ASP A 63 -17.00 7.17 -18.17
C ASP A 63 -18.34 7.22 -18.91
N LEU A 64 -19.29 8.00 -18.39
CA LEU A 64 -20.58 8.22 -19.03
C LEU A 64 -20.47 8.86 -20.43
N ARG A 65 -19.40 9.65 -20.67
CA ARG A 65 -19.21 10.38 -21.93
C ARG A 65 -19.04 9.45 -23.13
N LYS A 66 -18.57 8.21 -22.92
CA LYS A 66 -18.37 7.23 -24.00
C LYS A 66 -19.62 6.40 -24.30
N SER A 67 -20.60 6.40 -23.40
CA SER A 67 -21.81 5.58 -23.55
C SER A 67 -22.84 6.18 -24.53
N GLY A 68 -22.66 7.44 -24.95
CA GLY A 68 -23.62 8.12 -25.83
C GLY A 68 -23.37 7.98 -27.33
N ASN A 69 -22.28 7.32 -27.76
CA ASN A 69 -21.90 7.32 -29.18
C ASN A 69 -21.28 5.99 -29.65
N SER A 70 -21.88 4.85 -29.28
CA SER A 70 -21.40 3.52 -29.66
C SER A 70 -22.13 2.97 -30.90
N ASN A 71 -21.77 3.49 -32.07
CA ASN A 71 -21.88 2.75 -33.34
C ASN A 71 -20.60 1.97 -33.66
N SER A 72 -19.67 1.86 -32.71
CA SER A 72 -18.42 1.10 -32.88
C SER A 72 -18.63 -0.36 -32.51
N ASN A 73 -18.69 -1.23 -33.51
CA ASN A 73 -18.73 -2.70 -33.45
C ASN A 73 -17.55 -3.38 -32.72
N GLN A 74 -16.79 -2.67 -31.87
CA GLN A 74 -15.80 -3.29 -31.00
C GLN A 74 -16.49 -3.80 -29.74
N LYS A 75 -17.17 -4.94 -29.90
CA LYS A 75 -17.57 -5.81 -28.78
C LYS A 75 -16.27 -6.18 -28.05
N PRO A 76 -16.07 -5.82 -26.78
CA PRO A 76 -14.89 -6.29 -26.06
C PRO A 76 -14.91 -7.81 -26.10
N ILE A 77 -13.85 -8.40 -26.67
CA ILE A 77 -13.64 -9.85 -26.70
C ILE A 77 -13.30 -10.27 -25.27
N LEU A 78 -14.30 -10.29 -24.41
CA LEU A 78 -14.25 -10.83 -23.06
C LEU A 78 -15.16 -12.04 -23.10
N LYS A 79 -14.55 -13.22 -22.98
CA LYS A 79 -15.33 -14.44 -22.75
C LYS A 79 -16.08 -14.21 -21.43
N PRO A 80 -17.41 -14.35 -21.39
CA PRO A 80 -18.14 -14.30 -20.14
C PRO A 80 -17.47 -15.31 -19.21
N VAL A 81 -16.89 -14.81 -18.12
CA VAL A 81 -16.37 -15.66 -17.07
C VAL A 81 -17.62 -16.27 -16.47
N ARG A 82 -17.90 -17.52 -16.83
CA ARG A 82 -18.88 -18.32 -16.11
C ARG A 82 -18.36 -18.38 -14.69
N LEU A 83 -18.90 -17.52 -13.82
CA LEU A 83 -18.94 -17.87 -12.41
C LEU A 83 -19.57 -19.25 -12.42
N HIS A 84 -18.83 -20.27 -12.00
CA HIS A 84 -19.48 -21.55 -11.84
C HIS A 84 -20.62 -21.30 -10.86
N LYS A 85 -21.85 -21.48 -11.36
CA LYS A 85 -23.09 -21.53 -10.61
C LYS A 85 -22.76 -21.81 -9.14
N PRO A 86 -22.99 -20.89 -8.20
CA PRO A 86 -22.77 -21.17 -6.78
C PRO A 86 -23.84 -22.11 -6.24
N ASN A 87 -24.27 -23.11 -7.03
CA ASN A 87 -25.01 -24.25 -6.54
C ASN A 87 -24.16 -25.12 -5.59
N ASN A 88 -22.89 -24.79 -5.40
CA ASN A 88 -22.02 -25.28 -4.32
C ASN A 88 -20.92 -24.25 -3.97
N ILE A 89 -21.21 -22.94 -3.91
CA ILE A 89 -20.44 -22.12 -2.97
C ILE A 89 -21.22 -22.30 -1.66
N PRO A 90 -20.71 -23.08 -0.70
CA PRO A 90 -21.34 -23.13 0.60
C PRO A 90 -21.28 -21.71 1.15
N VAL A 91 -22.41 -21.01 1.05
CA VAL A 91 -22.76 -19.88 1.89
C VAL A 91 -22.51 -20.38 3.30
N SER A 92 -21.41 -19.92 3.91
CA SER A 92 -21.05 -20.24 5.30
C SER A 92 -21.08 -21.74 5.66
N GLY A 93 -20.66 -22.63 4.75
CA GLY A 93 -20.28 -23.99 5.15
C GLY A 93 -18.85 -23.96 5.65
N LEU A 94 -18.66 -24.28 6.93
CA LEU A 94 -17.34 -24.60 7.46
C LEU A 94 -16.65 -25.54 6.46
N LEU A 95 -15.47 -25.15 5.97
CA LEU A 95 -14.53 -26.15 5.42
C LEU A 95 -14.53 -27.31 6.41
N THR A 96 -14.68 -28.53 5.92
CA THR A 96 -14.60 -29.68 6.80
C THR A 96 -13.24 -29.61 7.52
N LYS A 97 -13.19 -30.00 8.80
CA LYS A 97 -11.92 -29.96 9.57
C LYS A 97 -10.79 -30.68 8.84
N GLU A 98 -11.14 -31.67 8.00
CA GLU A 98 -10.24 -32.40 7.14
C GLU A 98 -9.72 -31.57 5.96
N GLU A 99 -10.56 -30.81 5.27
CA GLU A 99 -10.14 -29.87 4.23
C GLU A 99 -9.23 -28.76 4.78
N GLU A 100 -9.56 -28.20 5.96
CA GLU A 100 -8.70 -27.20 6.62
C GLU A 100 -7.32 -27.78 6.93
N LYS A 101 -7.29 -29.02 7.44
CA LYS A 101 -6.06 -29.74 7.74
C LYS A 101 -5.25 -30.06 6.47
N ASN A 102 -5.91 -30.44 5.38
CA ASN A 102 -5.25 -30.68 4.09
C ASN A 102 -4.66 -29.40 3.49
N LEU A 103 -5.38 -28.29 3.57
CA LEU A 103 -4.89 -26.98 3.15
C LEU A 103 -3.67 -26.55 3.97
N LEU A 104 -3.72 -26.75 5.28
CA LEU A 104 -2.61 -26.45 6.19
C LEU A 104 -1.39 -27.34 5.93
N GLY A 105 -1.61 -28.65 5.72
CA GLY A 105 -0.55 -29.60 5.36
C GLY A 105 0.13 -29.22 4.04
N ASN A 106 -0.64 -28.90 3.01
CA ASN A 106 -0.12 -28.45 1.72
C ASN A 106 0.68 -27.14 1.84
N PHE A 107 0.21 -26.20 2.67
CA PHE A 107 0.95 -24.97 2.96
C PHE A 107 2.30 -25.25 3.63
N ILE A 108 2.35 -26.17 4.60
CA ILE A 108 3.58 -26.54 5.30
C ILE A 108 4.57 -27.24 4.35
N LEU A 109 4.10 -28.18 3.52
CA LEU A 109 4.95 -28.89 2.55
C LEU A 109 5.60 -27.94 1.54
N ASN A 110 4.85 -26.92 1.08
CA ASN A 110 5.35 -25.87 0.20
C ASN A 110 6.38 -24.93 0.86
N LYS A 111 6.58 -25.04 2.18
CA LYS A 111 7.52 -24.22 2.96
C LYS A 111 8.53 -25.07 3.74
N ARG A 112 8.72 -26.32 3.34
CA ARG A 112 9.64 -27.26 3.99
C ARG A 112 11.07 -26.73 4.14
N GLU A 113 11.55 -25.87 3.22
CA GLU A 113 12.89 -25.29 3.33
C GLU A 113 13.07 -24.32 4.51
N LEU A 114 11.98 -23.83 5.08
CA LEU A 114 12.00 -22.92 6.23
C LEU A 114 11.82 -23.63 7.57
N VAL A 115 11.60 -24.94 7.57
CA VAL A 115 11.18 -25.73 8.73
C VAL A 115 12.23 -26.80 9.01
N HIS A 116 12.53 -27.03 10.28
CA HIS A 116 13.48 -28.07 10.68
C HIS A 116 12.90 -29.47 10.40
N PRO A 117 13.69 -30.43 9.86
CA PRO A 117 13.20 -31.76 9.50
C PRO A 117 12.49 -32.53 10.63
N ASN A 118 12.95 -32.38 11.88
CA ASN A 118 12.31 -33.02 13.03
C ASN A 118 10.88 -32.50 13.26
N VAL A 119 10.63 -31.21 13.02
CA VAL A 119 9.29 -30.62 13.20
C VAL A 119 8.36 -31.06 12.07
N ILE A 120 8.89 -31.27 10.85
CA ILE A 120 8.12 -31.83 9.74
C ILE A 120 7.61 -33.25 10.09
N LYS A 121 8.44 -34.08 10.74
CA LYS A 121 8.00 -35.41 11.22
C LYS A 121 6.85 -35.31 12.21
N MET A 122 6.87 -34.33 13.12
CA MET A 122 5.77 -34.08 14.07
C MET A 122 4.47 -33.65 13.35
N VAL A 123 4.58 -32.82 12.30
CA VAL A 123 3.42 -32.42 11.48
C VAL A 123 2.85 -33.62 10.72
N GLN A 124 3.70 -34.50 10.19
CA GLN A 124 3.26 -35.73 9.53
C GLN A 124 2.55 -36.70 10.50
N ALA A 125 2.92 -36.67 11.77
CA ALA A 125 2.23 -37.39 12.85
C ALA A 125 0.96 -36.69 13.36
N ASP A 126 0.57 -35.56 12.75
CA ASP A 126 -0.58 -34.73 13.14
C ASP A 126 -0.52 -34.19 14.58
N GLU A 127 0.68 -33.94 15.08
CA GLU A 127 0.84 -33.34 16.40
C GLU A 127 0.57 -31.83 16.35
N ASN A 128 -0.41 -31.36 17.13
CA ASN A 128 -0.77 -29.95 17.24
C ASN A 128 0.44 -29.05 17.58
N GLU A 129 1.36 -29.55 18.42
CA GLU A 129 2.57 -28.82 18.78
C GLU A 129 3.54 -28.69 17.59
N GLY A 130 3.68 -29.74 16.77
CA GLY A 130 4.45 -29.73 15.53
C GLY A 130 3.92 -28.68 14.54
N ILE A 131 2.59 -28.58 14.40
CA ILE A 131 1.94 -27.56 13.57
C ILE A 131 2.27 -26.15 14.08
N ARG A 132 2.13 -25.91 15.39
CA ARG A 132 2.43 -24.62 16.02
C ARG A 132 3.89 -24.21 15.83
N MET A 133 4.82 -25.13 16.09
CA MET A 133 6.26 -24.89 15.91
C MET A 133 6.60 -24.59 14.45
N THR A 134 5.99 -25.34 13.52
CA THR A 134 6.17 -25.15 12.08
C THR A 134 5.73 -23.76 11.64
N LEU A 135 4.53 -23.33 12.04
CA LEU A 135 4.01 -22.00 11.69
C LEU A 135 4.91 -20.88 12.23
N ASN A 136 5.44 -21.03 13.45
CA ASN A 136 6.41 -20.09 14.02
C ASN A 136 7.72 -20.05 13.20
N GLN A 137 8.27 -21.21 12.81
CA GLN A 137 9.49 -21.26 11.99
C GLN A 137 9.29 -20.62 10.62
N ILE A 138 8.16 -20.91 9.94
CA ILE A 138 7.81 -20.26 8.67
C ILE A 138 7.69 -18.74 8.86
N HIS A 139 7.03 -18.28 9.92
CA HIS A 139 6.87 -16.86 10.20
C HIS A 139 8.22 -16.15 10.40
N TYR A 140 9.09 -16.66 11.26
CA TYR A 140 10.39 -16.03 11.50
C TYR A 140 11.36 -16.21 10.32
N GLY A 141 11.31 -17.34 9.62
CA GLY A 141 12.08 -17.60 8.41
C GLY A 141 11.75 -16.61 7.30
N THR A 142 10.46 -16.39 7.01
CA THR A 142 10.01 -15.42 6.00
C THR A 142 10.41 -13.97 6.35
N LEU A 143 10.30 -13.57 7.62
CA LEU A 143 10.76 -12.26 8.07
C LEU A 143 12.28 -12.08 7.91
N ARG A 144 13.07 -13.12 8.19
CA ARG A 144 14.53 -13.09 8.03
C ARG A 144 14.94 -12.95 6.57
N THR A 145 14.35 -13.74 5.67
CA THR A 145 14.59 -13.67 4.22
C THR A 145 14.24 -12.29 3.66
N SER A 146 13.14 -11.69 4.14
CA SER A 146 12.74 -10.34 3.77
C SER A 146 13.78 -9.27 4.18
N ARG A 147 14.36 -9.38 5.38
CA ARG A 147 15.41 -8.46 5.85
C ARG A 147 16.70 -8.59 5.06
N GLN A 148 17.16 -9.82 4.83
CA GLN A 148 18.36 -10.08 4.02
C GLN A 148 18.22 -9.55 2.58
N THR A 149 17.05 -9.76 1.97
CA THR A 149 16.77 -9.24 0.62
C THR A 149 16.84 -7.70 0.58
N LYS A 150 16.40 -7.02 1.65
CA LYS A 150 16.51 -5.56 1.77
C LYS A 150 17.95 -5.11 1.96
N GLU A 151 18.76 -5.82 2.75
CA GLU A 151 20.18 -5.51 2.95
C GLU A 151 20.97 -5.68 1.65
N ILE A 152 20.74 -6.76 0.91
CA ILE A 152 21.36 -6.98 -0.42
C ILE A 152 20.97 -5.86 -1.39
N LYS A 153 19.70 -5.45 -1.40
CA LYS A 153 19.23 -4.32 -2.25
C LYS A 153 19.86 -2.99 -1.84
N LYS A 154 20.06 -2.74 -0.55
CA LYS A 154 20.74 -1.53 -0.06
C LYS A 154 22.23 -1.53 -0.42
N GLY A 155 22.91 -2.66 -0.27
CA GLY A 155 24.33 -2.80 -0.66
C GLY A 155 24.56 -2.60 -2.16
N ARG A 156 23.66 -3.10 -3.01
CA ARG A 156 23.77 -2.93 -4.47
C ARG A 156 23.49 -1.52 -4.99
N MET A 157 22.74 -0.68 -4.26
CA MET A 157 22.53 0.71 -4.64
C MET A 157 23.65 1.66 -4.16
N GLY A 158 24.63 1.15 -3.39
CA GLY A 158 25.71 1.95 -2.81
C GLY A 158 27.03 1.99 -3.61
N CYS A 159 27.20 1.16 -4.65
CA CYS A 159 28.41 1.15 -5.46
C CYS A 159 28.10 1.56 -6.91
N ARG A 160 28.04 2.87 -7.15
CA ARG A 160 28.40 3.43 -8.45
C ARG A 160 29.91 3.65 -8.39
N GLN A 161 30.64 2.89 -9.19
CA GLN A 161 32.10 2.91 -9.27
C GLN A 161 32.57 4.32 -9.65
N GLU A 162 33.32 4.96 -8.76
CA GLU A 162 34.37 5.88 -9.19
C GLU A 162 35.59 5.00 -9.48
N GLU A 163 35.89 4.82 -10.77
CA GLU A 163 37.18 4.29 -11.20
C GLU A 163 38.24 5.36 -10.90
N GLY A 164 38.92 5.20 -9.78
CA GLY A 164 40.00 6.08 -9.32
C GLY A 164 41.16 5.27 -8.75
N HIS A 165 42.32 5.47 -9.37
CA HIS A 165 43.63 4.83 -9.18
C HIS A 165 44.08 4.41 -7.77
N PRO A 166 45.00 3.41 -7.68
CA PRO A 166 45.58 2.96 -6.43
C PRO A 166 46.81 3.79 -6.05
N LYS A 167 46.84 4.37 -4.85
CA LYS A 167 48.09 4.73 -4.16
C LYS A 167 47.94 4.58 -2.65
N GLY A 168 48.97 3.99 -2.05
CA GLY A 168 49.35 4.31 -0.67
C GLY A 168 49.10 3.21 0.36
N SER A 169 50.03 2.26 0.39
CA SER A 169 50.33 1.39 1.52
C SER A 169 50.47 2.15 2.84
N ARG A 170 49.73 1.74 3.88
CA ARG A 170 50.12 1.99 5.27
C ARG A 170 49.62 0.89 6.21
N GLU A 171 50.45 -0.15 6.27
CA GLU A 171 50.88 -0.89 7.45
C GLU A 171 50.06 -0.67 8.75
N LYS A 172 49.32 -1.70 9.19
CA LYS A 172 49.04 -1.95 10.61
C LYS A 172 48.85 -3.44 10.90
N GLY A 173 49.54 -3.88 11.95
CA GLY A 173 48.88 -4.57 13.05
C GLY A 173 48.84 -6.10 12.94
N LYS A 174 49.66 -6.72 13.78
CA LYS A 174 49.80 -8.17 13.98
C LYS A 174 48.44 -8.89 14.19
N PRO A 175 48.26 -10.10 13.65
CA PRO A 175 47.03 -10.88 13.80
C PRO A 175 46.95 -11.57 15.16
N ARG A 176 45.76 -11.58 15.77
CA ARG A 176 45.41 -12.49 16.86
C ARG A 176 44.99 -13.85 16.27
N LYS A 177 45.71 -14.90 16.69
CA LYS A 177 45.34 -16.32 16.61
C LYS A 177 43.94 -16.49 17.24
N GLY A 178 43.00 -17.31 16.79
CA GLY A 178 43.01 -18.47 15.91
C GLY A 178 42.05 -19.49 16.53
N TYR A 179 40.91 -19.75 15.89
CA TYR A 179 40.09 -20.95 16.06
C TYR A 179 39.41 -21.24 14.71
N ASP A 180 40.20 -21.81 13.80
CA ASP A 180 39.69 -22.53 12.65
C ASP A 180 39.71 -24.01 13.01
N ASN A 181 38.56 -24.68 12.88
CA ASN A 181 38.43 -26.01 12.28
C ASN A 181 36.97 -26.51 12.37
N VAL A 182 36.13 -26.10 11.41
CA VAL A 182 35.14 -27.01 10.81
C VAL A 182 35.12 -26.74 9.31
N LYS A 183 35.76 -27.63 8.55
CA LYS A 183 35.78 -27.63 7.08
C LYS A 183 34.38 -27.95 6.55
N PHE A 184 33.63 -26.96 6.09
CA PHE A 184 32.55 -27.17 5.12
C PHE A 184 33.10 -26.96 3.71
N LYS A 185 33.54 -28.06 3.07
CA LYS A 185 33.83 -28.07 1.64
C LYS A 185 32.51 -28.21 0.88
N LYS A 186 32.00 -27.08 0.39
CA LYS A 186 31.45 -26.90 -0.97
C LYS A 186 31.11 -25.41 -1.14
N SER A 187 31.75 -24.78 -2.11
CA SER A 187 31.50 -23.39 -2.45
C SER A 187 30.09 -23.25 -3.01
N PHE A 188 29.31 -22.33 -2.45
CA PHE A 188 27.95 -22.02 -2.91
C PHE A 188 27.92 -21.53 -4.38
N ALA A 189 29.08 -21.12 -4.92
CA ALA A 189 29.22 -20.73 -6.32
C ALA A 189 29.14 -21.92 -7.30
N ASP A 190 29.33 -23.15 -6.83
CA ASP A 190 29.26 -24.35 -7.66
C ASP A 190 27.82 -24.88 -7.79
N ILE A 191 26.93 -24.54 -6.85
CA ILE A 191 25.51 -24.94 -6.87
C ILE A 191 24.67 -24.05 -7.82
N LEU A 192 25.17 -22.87 -8.18
CA LEU A 192 24.44 -21.88 -8.98
C LEU A 192 24.65 -22.00 -10.49
N LYS A 193 25.45 -22.95 -10.99
CA LYS A 193 25.80 -23.03 -12.43
C LYS A 193 24.90 -23.94 -13.28
N ASP A 194 24.04 -24.77 -12.68
CA ASP A 194 23.37 -25.85 -13.41
C ASP A 194 21.88 -25.64 -13.75
N ASN A 195 21.34 -24.42 -13.68
CA ASN A 195 19.96 -24.18 -14.13
C ASN A 195 19.83 -22.95 -15.03
N LYS A 196 20.11 -23.14 -16.32
CA LYS A 196 19.66 -22.24 -17.39
C LYS A 196 18.35 -22.77 -17.98
N HIS A 197 17.23 -22.16 -17.60
CA HIS A 197 16.08 -21.96 -18.49
C HIS A 197 15.38 -20.61 -18.21
N PRO A 198 14.72 -20.01 -19.22
CA PRO A 198 14.40 -18.58 -19.25
C PRO A 198 12.94 -18.27 -18.88
N GLY A 199 12.65 -17.00 -18.61
CA GLY A 199 11.28 -16.43 -18.61
C GLY A 199 10.87 -15.84 -17.27
N GLN A 200 11.32 -14.62 -16.96
CA GLN A 200 10.52 -13.38 -17.04
C GLN A 200 9.33 -13.27 -16.06
N THR A 201 9.32 -12.11 -15.38
CA THR A 201 8.14 -11.44 -14.80
C THR A 201 7.78 -11.75 -13.33
N GLN A 202 8.67 -11.41 -12.40
CA GLN A 202 8.26 -11.12 -11.00
C GLN A 202 8.71 -9.75 -10.47
N GLN A 203 9.52 -8.99 -11.23
CA GLN A 203 9.99 -7.67 -10.78
C GLN A 203 8.96 -6.52 -10.90
N LYS A 204 7.78 -6.76 -11.50
CA LYS A 204 6.74 -5.72 -11.70
C LYS A 204 5.64 -5.68 -10.63
N ILE A 205 5.55 -6.66 -9.72
CA ILE A 205 4.48 -6.72 -8.70
C ILE A 205 4.94 -6.07 -7.38
N ALA A 206 6.22 -6.21 -7.00
CA ALA A 206 6.74 -5.65 -5.75
C ALA A 206 6.87 -4.12 -5.75
N SER A 207 7.07 -3.48 -6.90
CA SER A 207 7.16 -2.01 -7.01
C SER A 207 5.78 -1.33 -6.94
N ARG A 208 4.68 -2.02 -7.28
CA ARG A 208 3.34 -1.42 -7.29
C ARG A 208 2.69 -1.33 -5.90
N PHE A 209 3.16 -2.10 -4.91
CA PHE A 209 2.66 -2.00 -3.53
C PHE A 209 3.43 -1.03 -2.64
N SER A 210 4.68 -0.66 -2.99
CA SER A 210 5.46 0.30 -2.18
C SER A 210 5.28 1.76 -2.58
N GLU A 211 4.87 2.06 -3.81
CA GLU A 211 4.73 3.45 -4.30
C GLU A 211 3.31 4.02 -4.15
N SER A 212 2.27 3.20 -4.00
CA SER A 212 0.88 3.69 -3.89
C SER A 212 0.39 4.00 -2.46
N ALA A 213 1.21 3.82 -1.43
CA ALA A 213 0.81 3.98 -0.02
C ALA A 213 1.39 5.23 0.68
N HIS A 214 2.08 6.11 -0.06
CA HIS A 214 2.42 7.47 0.37
C HIS A 214 1.37 8.50 -0.07
N ASN A 215 0.11 8.10 -0.27
CA ASN A 215 -0.98 9.05 -0.17
C ASN A 215 -1.06 9.46 1.29
N SER A 216 -0.65 10.70 1.60
CA SER A 216 -0.60 11.27 2.94
C SER A 216 -1.94 11.03 3.65
N THR A 217 -2.08 9.92 4.36
CA THR A 217 -3.17 9.77 5.32
C THR A 217 -2.92 10.84 6.36
N ASP A 218 -3.75 11.88 6.32
CA ASP A 218 -3.61 13.04 7.17
C ASP A 218 -3.50 12.54 8.62
N THR A 219 -2.30 12.69 9.17
CA THR A 219 -1.99 12.23 10.51
C THR A 219 -2.71 13.15 11.48
N LEU A 220 -3.28 12.60 12.54
CA LEU A 220 -3.93 13.39 13.57
C LEU A 220 -2.93 13.67 14.67
N PHE A 221 -2.88 14.92 15.13
CA PHE A 221 -2.19 15.32 16.34
C PHE A 221 -3.16 15.23 17.51
N PHE A 222 -2.72 14.69 18.64
CA PHE A 222 -3.49 14.72 19.87
C PHE A 222 -2.66 15.13 21.08
N SER A 223 -3.29 15.85 22.01
CA SER A 223 -2.68 16.41 23.22
C SER A 223 -3.60 16.25 24.44
N ASP A 224 -3.11 16.68 25.59
CA ASP A 224 -3.86 16.79 26.86
C ASP A 224 -4.29 15.45 27.47
N PHE A 225 -3.46 14.40 27.31
CA PHE A 225 -3.61 13.15 28.06
C PHE A 225 -2.65 13.11 29.27
N GLU A 226 -2.98 12.31 30.27
CA GLU A 226 -2.18 12.14 31.50
C GLU A 226 -0.74 11.68 31.22
N GLU A 227 0.24 12.24 31.95
CA GLU A 227 1.67 11.99 31.68
C GLU A 227 2.05 10.50 31.82
N GLY A 228 1.46 9.83 32.81
CA GLY A 228 1.61 8.40 33.08
C GLY A 228 0.80 7.47 32.16
N ALA A 229 0.03 8.01 31.20
CA ALA A 229 -0.79 7.19 30.32
C ALA A 229 0.09 6.27 29.46
N LYS A 230 -0.07 4.96 29.67
CA LYS A 230 0.58 3.93 28.85
C LYS A 230 -0.03 3.91 27.45
N VAL A 231 0.80 3.65 26.43
CA VAL A 231 0.37 3.52 25.01
C VAL A 231 -0.80 2.55 24.86
N VAL A 232 -0.77 1.45 25.63
CA VAL A 232 -1.82 0.41 25.61
C VAL A 232 -3.20 0.98 25.99
N ASN A 233 -3.26 1.89 26.97
CA ASN A 233 -4.51 2.49 27.41
C ASN A 233 -5.06 3.44 26.34
N ILE A 234 -4.18 4.25 25.75
CA ILE A 234 -4.53 5.14 24.63
C ILE A 234 -5.06 4.31 23.44
N TRP A 235 -4.39 3.20 23.12
CA TRP A 235 -4.80 2.30 22.06
C TRP A 235 -6.18 1.68 22.30
N LYS A 236 -6.45 1.20 23.53
CA LYS A 236 -7.75 0.62 23.91
C LYS A 236 -8.89 1.61 23.70
N VAL A 237 -8.71 2.86 24.10
CA VAL A 237 -9.72 3.92 23.95
C VAL A 237 -9.95 4.26 22.48
N LEU A 238 -8.89 4.48 21.70
CA LEU A 238 -9.02 4.85 20.29
C LEU A 238 -9.58 3.72 19.43
N LYS A 239 -9.27 2.46 19.75
CA LYS A 239 -9.77 1.28 19.01
C LYS A 239 -11.30 1.13 19.12
N ARG A 240 -11.93 1.63 20.17
CA ARG A 240 -13.40 1.66 20.32
C ARG A 240 -14.08 2.60 19.32
N ILE A 241 -13.34 3.59 18.81
CA ILE A 241 -13.88 4.64 17.94
C ILE A 241 -13.63 4.32 16.46
N GLY A 242 -12.48 3.73 16.15
CA GLY A 242 -12.15 3.39 14.78
C GLY A 242 -10.84 2.60 14.63
N ARG A 243 -10.58 2.16 13.40
CA ARG A 243 -9.36 1.41 13.07
C ARG A 243 -8.16 2.36 12.98
N VAL A 244 -7.19 2.16 13.86
CA VAL A 244 -5.92 2.88 13.91
C VAL A 244 -4.83 2.03 13.26
N ARG A 245 -4.03 2.64 12.37
CA ARG A 245 -2.87 2.00 11.75
C ARG A 245 -1.68 2.01 12.71
N ASP A 246 -1.41 3.17 13.31
CA ASP A 246 -0.26 3.38 14.18
C ASP A 246 -0.49 4.55 15.16
N ILE A 247 0.17 4.50 16.31
CA ILE A 247 0.20 5.58 17.31
C ILE A 247 1.66 5.88 17.64
N ILE A 248 2.05 7.12 17.42
CA ILE A 248 3.42 7.59 17.65
C ILE A 248 3.38 8.53 18.85
N LEU A 249 4.07 8.16 19.94
CA LEU A 249 4.26 9.02 21.11
C LEU A 249 5.72 9.44 21.22
N PRO A 250 6.07 10.68 20.81
CA PRO A 250 7.40 11.22 21.04
C PRO A 250 7.76 11.23 22.53
N ARG A 251 9.07 11.10 22.82
CA ARG A 251 9.60 11.31 24.18
C ARG A 251 9.59 12.79 24.57
N LYS A 252 9.70 13.68 23.59
CA LYS A 252 9.71 15.13 23.79
C LYS A 252 8.33 15.63 24.23
N LYS A 253 8.31 16.55 25.18
CA LYS A 253 7.11 17.29 25.60
C LYS A 253 6.95 18.57 24.77
N ASP A 254 5.72 19.05 24.65
CA ASP A 254 5.45 20.32 23.98
C ASP A 254 6.00 21.49 24.82
N ARG A 255 5.97 22.71 24.28
CA ARG A 255 6.38 23.96 24.94
C ARG A 255 5.66 24.22 26.27
N TYR A 256 4.48 23.63 26.47
CA TYR A 256 3.69 23.71 27.70
C TYR A 256 3.97 22.55 28.68
N ASN A 257 5.06 21.81 28.49
CA ASN A 257 5.40 20.63 29.27
C ASN A 257 4.32 19.51 29.23
N LYS A 258 3.47 19.51 28.21
CA LYS A 258 2.43 18.49 28.01
C LYS A 258 2.91 17.41 27.05
N ARG A 259 2.52 16.16 27.30
CA ARG A 259 2.74 15.07 26.35
C ARG A 259 1.79 15.21 25.17
N PHE A 260 2.28 14.83 24.00
CA PHE A 260 1.51 14.82 22.76
C PHE A 260 1.82 13.55 21.97
N GLY A 261 0.97 13.28 20.99
CA GLY A 261 1.11 12.12 20.14
C GLY A 261 0.54 12.35 18.75
N PHE A 262 0.79 11.38 17.89
CA PHE A 262 0.24 11.33 16.54
C PHE A 262 -0.48 10.01 16.31
N ILE A 263 -1.63 10.08 15.64
CA ILE A 263 -2.45 8.93 15.26
C ILE A 263 -2.44 8.85 13.75
N LYS A 264 -2.09 7.68 13.21
CA LYS A 264 -2.28 7.36 11.80
C LYS A 264 -3.55 6.54 11.65
N PRO A 265 -4.67 7.14 11.19
CA PRO A 265 -5.90 6.38 10.96
C PRO A 265 -5.73 5.46 9.75
N MET A 266 -6.42 4.32 9.75
CA MET A 266 -6.39 3.41 8.59
C MET A 266 -7.18 3.98 7.40
N VAL A 267 -8.26 4.71 7.68
CA VAL A 267 -9.19 5.29 6.70
C VAL A 267 -9.54 6.72 7.09
N MET A 268 -9.76 7.60 6.10
CA MET A 268 -10.12 9.02 6.32
C MET A 268 -11.42 9.21 7.10
N SER A 269 -12.39 8.31 6.94
CA SER A 269 -13.64 8.34 7.72
C SER A 269 -13.39 8.19 9.22
N CYS A 270 -12.49 7.29 9.63
CA CYS A 270 -12.08 7.15 11.02
C CYS A 270 -11.48 8.45 11.56
N ALA A 271 -10.65 9.14 10.76
CA ALA A 271 -10.06 10.41 11.14
C ALA A 271 -11.11 11.47 11.52
N LYS A 272 -12.16 11.58 10.70
CA LYS A 272 -13.31 12.47 10.96
C LYS A 272 -14.07 12.07 12.22
N SER A 273 -14.26 10.77 12.46
CA SER A 273 -14.89 10.27 13.69
C SER A 273 -14.08 10.62 14.93
N PHE A 274 -12.75 10.47 14.89
CA PHE A 274 -11.86 10.85 15.99
C PHE A 274 -11.98 12.35 16.34
N MET A 275 -12.00 13.23 15.33
CA MET A 275 -12.18 14.68 15.57
C MET A 275 -13.56 15.03 16.11
N ARG A 276 -14.63 14.41 15.60
CA ARG A 276 -16.00 14.68 16.09
C ARG A 276 -16.19 14.24 17.54
N LEU A 277 -15.53 13.14 17.92
CA LEU A 277 -15.67 12.55 19.24
C LEU A 277 -14.59 13.00 20.23
N SER A 278 -13.60 13.79 19.83
CA SER A 278 -12.46 14.17 20.68
C SER A 278 -12.91 14.74 22.02
N ASN A 279 -13.93 15.61 22.01
CA ASN A 279 -14.44 16.27 23.21
C ASN A 279 -15.12 15.32 24.20
N LYS A 280 -15.51 14.12 23.77
CA LYS A 280 -16.13 13.07 24.59
C LYS A 280 -15.13 12.04 25.11
N ILE A 281 -13.90 12.04 24.62
CA ILE A 281 -12.90 11.05 24.99
C ILE A 281 -12.09 11.58 26.15
N SER A 282 -12.07 10.82 27.25
CA SER A 282 -11.16 11.04 28.37
C SER A 282 -10.14 9.91 28.47
N ILE A 283 -8.88 10.26 28.74
CA ILE A 283 -7.79 9.30 28.97
C ILE A 283 -7.06 9.75 30.24
N GLY A 284 -7.15 8.94 31.30
CA GLY A 284 -6.54 9.29 32.59
C GLY A 284 -7.22 10.52 33.21
N GLY A 285 -8.55 10.59 33.16
CA GLY A 285 -9.34 11.71 33.68
C GLY A 285 -9.36 12.98 32.81
N ASN A 286 -8.35 13.18 31.95
CA ASN A 286 -8.25 14.38 31.11
C ASN A 286 -8.94 14.19 29.76
N LYS A 287 -9.64 15.24 29.29
CA LYS A 287 -10.24 15.28 27.94
C LYS A 287 -9.16 15.49 26.91
N ILE A 288 -9.08 14.59 25.93
CA ILE A 288 -8.06 14.69 24.88
C ILE A 288 -8.50 15.66 23.79
N ARG A 289 -7.53 16.44 23.27
CA ARG A 289 -7.76 17.31 22.11
C ARG A 289 -7.16 16.65 20.88
N ILE A 290 -7.95 16.51 19.81
CA ILE A 290 -7.49 15.92 18.54
C ILE A 290 -7.64 16.94 17.43
N GLN A 291 -6.59 17.13 16.62
CA GLN A 291 -6.56 18.06 15.49
C GLN A 291 -5.83 17.42 14.31
N TRP A 292 -5.94 18.01 13.11
CA TRP A 292 -5.07 17.64 12.01
C TRP A 292 -3.62 18.01 12.33
N ALA A 293 -2.68 17.07 12.14
CA ALA A 293 -1.27 17.37 12.27
C ALA A 293 -0.86 18.33 11.15
N LYS A 294 -0.20 19.43 11.51
CA LYS A 294 0.33 20.36 10.53
C LYS A 294 1.34 19.62 9.67
N LYS A 295 1.12 19.57 8.35
CA LYS A 295 2.12 19.09 7.42
C LYS A 295 3.32 20.02 7.56
N TYR A 296 4.41 19.53 8.14
CA TYR A 296 5.70 20.17 7.98
C TYR A 296 6.01 20.03 6.50
N ALA A 297 5.68 21.05 5.71
CA ALA A 297 6.21 21.14 4.37
C ALA A 297 7.72 21.08 4.53
N ASP A 298 8.35 20.03 4.03
CA ASP A 298 9.77 19.83 4.15
C ASP A 298 10.47 21.11 3.71
N LYS A 299 11.03 21.86 4.67
CA LYS A 299 11.71 23.13 4.38
C LYS A 299 12.84 22.94 3.37
N LYS A 300 13.33 21.71 3.20
CA LYS A 300 14.33 21.33 2.19
C LYS A 300 13.85 21.54 0.76
N GLU A 301 12.59 21.26 0.42
CA GLU A 301 12.12 21.37 -0.98
C GLU A 301 11.83 22.82 -1.39
N ARG A 302 11.29 23.64 -0.48
CA ARG A 302 11.06 25.07 -0.75
C ARG A 302 12.37 25.85 -0.91
N GLY A 303 13.41 25.49 -0.16
CA GLY A 303 14.73 26.11 -0.30
C GLY A 303 15.40 25.81 -1.65
N VAL A 304 15.14 24.64 -2.24
CA VAL A 304 15.65 24.26 -3.57
C VAL A 304 14.79 24.89 -4.69
N GLN A 305 13.46 24.90 -4.54
CA GLN A 305 12.58 25.55 -5.53
C GLN A 305 12.77 27.07 -5.59
N LEU A 306 12.93 27.77 -4.46
CA LEU A 306 13.21 29.22 -4.46
C LEU A 306 14.58 29.57 -5.05
N LYS A 307 15.58 28.70 -4.90
CA LYS A 307 16.89 28.87 -5.55
C LYS A 307 16.82 28.66 -7.07
N ASN A 308 16.00 27.72 -7.53
CA ASN A 308 15.76 27.51 -8.97
C ASN A 308 14.90 28.64 -9.57
N LEU A 309 13.89 29.15 -8.85
CA LEU A 309 13.09 30.30 -9.31
C LEU A 309 13.95 31.57 -9.45
N ARG A 310 14.87 31.83 -8.51
CA ARG A 310 15.81 32.96 -8.60
C ARG A 310 16.81 32.84 -9.75
N ARG A 311 17.12 31.63 -10.23
CA ARG A 311 17.96 31.42 -11.42
C ARG A 311 17.20 31.60 -12.74
N ILE A 312 15.89 31.35 -12.77
CA ILE A 312 15.07 31.38 -13.99
C ILE A 312 14.40 32.75 -14.20
N ALA A 313 14.15 33.50 -13.12
CA ALA A 313 13.49 34.81 -13.18
C ALA A 313 14.17 35.84 -14.14
N PRO A 314 15.51 35.94 -14.22
CA PRO A 314 16.13 36.89 -15.14
C PRO A 314 15.87 36.53 -16.61
N THR A 315 15.91 35.24 -16.96
CA THR A 315 15.73 34.76 -18.35
C THR A 315 14.30 34.86 -18.87
N ILE A 316 13.29 34.69 -18.01
CA ILE A 316 11.89 34.82 -18.41
C ILE A 316 11.51 36.31 -18.53
N LEU A 317 11.97 37.16 -17.60
CA LEU A 317 11.71 38.60 -17.69
C LEU A 317 12.39 39.21 -18.93
N HIS A 318 13.62 38.79 -19.27
CA HIS A 318 14.31 39.24 -20.48
C HIS A 318 13.60 38.78 -21.77
N ARG A 319 13.06 37.55 -21.81
CA ARG A 319 12.30 37.06 -22.98
C ARG A 319 10.94 37.74 -23.14
N VAL A 320 10.24 38.06 -22.05
CA VAL A 320 8.96 38.80 -22.10
C VAL A 320 9.20 40.26 -22.53
N ILE A 321 10.26 40.91 -22.05
CA ILE A 321 10.64 42.27 -22.48
C ILE A 321 11.01 42.29 -23.97
N ILE A 322 11.79 41.32 -24.46
CA ILE A 322 12.14 41.22 -25.89
C ILE A 322 10.88 41.00 -26.76
N LEU A 323 9.93 40.16 -26.33
CA LEU A 323 8.70 39.90 -27.11
C LEU A 323 7.77 41.12 -27.15
N VAL A 324 7.65 41.87 -26.04
CA VAL A 324 6.85 43.10 -25.99
C VAL A 324 7.49 44.22 -26.83
N TRP A 325 8.82 44.25 -26.94
CA TRP A 325 9.51 45.24 -27.76
C TRP A 325 9.45 44.91 -29.26
N ARG A 326 9.55 43.62 -29.63
CA ARG A 326 9.44 43.16 -31.04
C ARG A 326 8.03 43.28 -31.63
N GLY A 327 6.99 43.24 -30.80
CA GLY A 327 5.60 43.37 -31.25
C GLY A 327 5.17 44.81 -31.56
N LYS A 328 5.93 45.83 -31.12
CA LYS A 328 5.59 47.24 -31.36
C LYS A 328 6.19 47.82 -32.64
N THR A 329 7.14 47.14 -33.29
CA THR A 329 7.81 47.66 -34.49
C THR A 329 7.15 47.27 -35.82
N THR A 330 6.15 46.39 -35.84
CA THR A 330 5.48 45.94 -37.08
C THR A 330 4.17 46.67 -37.40
N ALA A 331 3.72 47.61 -36.57
CA ALA A 331 2.45 48.32 -36.77
C ALA A 331 2.59 49.72 -37.39
N ALA A 332 3.80 50.14 -37.78
CA ALA A 332 4.06 51.52 -38.20
C ALA A 332 4.36 51.73 -39.70
N ASN A 333 4.16 50.72 -40.58
CA ASN A 333 4.62 50.84 -41.97
C ASN A 333 3.60 50.50 -43.07
N ASN A 334 2.30 50.51 -42.79
CA ASN A 334 1.27 50.40 -43.83
C ASN A 334 0.41 51.66 -43.85
N GLY A 335 0.88 52.66 -44.57
CA GLY A 335 0.09 53.83 -44.90
C GLY A 335 0.94 54.84 -45.64
N TRP A 336 1.14 54.63 -46.95
CA TRP A 336 1.26 55.65 -48.00
C TRP A 336 0.95 54.97 -49.35
N GLU A 337 0.13 55.68 -50.14
CA GLU A 337 -0.46 55.38 -51.46
C GLU A 337 -1.79 54.62 -51.51
#